data_AF-A0A7X7JXG0-F1
#
_entry.id   AF-A0A7X7JXG0-F1
#
_cell.length_a   1.000
_cell.length_b   1.000
_cell.length_c   1.000
_cell.angle_alpha   90.00
_cell.angle_beta   90.00
_cell.angle_gamma   90.00
#
_symmetry.space_group_name_H-M   'P 1'
#
loop_
_entity.id
_entity.type
_entity.pdbx_description
1 polymer ?
#
loop_
_entity_poly.entity_id
_entity_poly.type
_entity_poly.pdbx_seq_one_letter_code
_entity_poly.pdbx_strand_id
1 'polypeptide(L)'
;MKYAICWYICCMGMTASRRTERSSLHSGATAGPTQDSRRVLDGKGRVYSSRGEVLREQLRHSGLTQQQLSNLTGVSQGRISAYVNGRENLTDVMLDRLLSPLGVAVQHSWMVTPVQHTRAERLSWRFHLRLSELLTIDTFRKWEQKMLSNIDKQRRNNRGPENQRRIDQWEQLIQDGDLQGVRRWLTEPGPEGIRMREVSPFIGLLPQEDRARILTEERW
;
A
#
# COMPACT_ATOMS: atom_id res chain seq x y z
N MET A 1 8.79 -1.23 13.68
CA MET A 1 9.08 -0.87 12.27
C MET A 1 10.32 0.02 12.05
N LYS A 2 11.21 0.26 13.03
CA LYS A 2 12.43 1.09 12.83
C LYS A 2 13.72 0.31 12.54
N TYR A 3 13.71 -1.03 12.61
CA TYR A 3 14.94 -1.83 12.63
C TYR A 3 15.30 -2.53 11.31
N ALA A 4 14.34 -2.81 10.42
CA ALA A 4 14.61 -3.55 9.17
C ALA A 4 15.30 -2.70 8.09
N ILE A 5 14.85 -1.46 7.92
CA ILE A 5 15.41 -0.51 6.95
C ILE A 5 16.86 -0.09 7.31
N CYS A 6 17.16 0.01 8.61
CA CYS A 6 18.50 0.33 9.09
C CYS A 6 19.50 -0.79 8.75
N TRP A 7 19.06 -2.06 8.72
CA TRP A 7 19.91 -3.18 8.30
C TRP A 7 20.19 -3.14 6.80
N TYR A 8 19.19 -2.80 5.98
CA TYR A 8 19.35 -2.67 4.52
C TYR A 8 20.33 -1.54 4.15
N ILE A 9 20.30 -0.41 4.85
CA ILE A 9 21.24 0.71 4.66
C ILE A 9 22.65 0.37 5.20
N CYS A 10 22.74 -0.33 6.33
CA CYS A 10 24.01 -0.64 6.99
C CYS A 10 24.78 -1.78 6.28
N CYS A 11 24.09 -2.83 5.82
CA CYS A 11 24.69 -3.85 4.93
C CYS A 11 25.01 -3.28 3.54
N MET A 12 24.48 -2.10 3.21
CA MET A 12 24.81 -1.36 2.00
C MET A 12 25.94 -0.31 2.16
N GLY A 13 26.72 -0.37 3.25
CA GLY A 13 28.01 0.34 3.34
C GLY A 13 27.94 1.79 3.84
N MET A 14 26.88 2.19 4.56
CA MET A 14 26.87 3.45 5.32
C MET A 14 27.00 3.16 6.82
N THR A 15 28.10 3.60 7.44
CA THR A 15 28.30 3.58 8.89
C THR A 15 27.44 4.65 9.56
N ALA A 16 26.51 4.25 10.44
CA ALA A 16 25.77 5.17 11.32
C ALA A 16 25.97 4.77 12.79
N SER A 17 26.54 5.70 13.56
CA SER A 17 26.80 5.62 14.99
C SER A 17 25.50 5.51 15.80
N ARG A 18 25.42 4.53 16.71
CA ARG A 18 24.23 4.26 17.54
C ARG A 18 24.29 5.09 18.83
N ARG A 19 23.26 5.90 19.09
CA ARG A 19 22.89 6.34 20.45
C ARG A 19 21.54 5.74 20.81
N THR A 20 21.53 4.89 21.82
CA THR A 20 20.37 4.18 22.36
C THR A 20 19.71 4.99 23.47
N GLU A 21 18.42 5.28 23.33
CA GLU A 21 17.54 5.58 24.46
C GLU A 21 16.28 4.71 24.38
N ARG A 22 16.07 3.92 25.44
CA ARG A 22 14.84 3.19 25.72
C ARG A 22 13.86 4.17 26.39
N SER A 23 12.62 4.18 25.95
CA SER A 23 11.50 4.60 26.79
C SER A 23 10.30 3.70 26.54
N SER A 24 9.85 3.12 27.64
CA SER A 24 8.73 2.23 27.82
C SER A 24 7.51 3.05 28.23
N LEU A 25 6.37 2.90 27.55
CA LEU A 25 5.09 3.38 28.04
C LEU A 25 3.95 2.40 27.70
N HIS A 26 3.20 2.09 28.76
CA HIS A 26 1.88 1.47 28.80
C HIS A 26 0.81 2.31 28.10
N SER A 27 -0.22 1.65 27.54
CA SER A 27 -1.61 2.11 27.37
C SER A 27 -2.39 0.93 26.74
N GLY A 28 -3.55 0.47 27.20
CA GLY A 28 -4.75 1.24 27.54
C GLY A 28 -5.69 1.24 26.34
N ALA A 29 -6.82 0.54 26.45
CA ALA A 29 -7.77 0.18 25.39
C ALA A 29 -8.36 1.37 24.59
N THR A 30 -8.78 1.11 23.35
CA THR A 30 -10.04 1.62 22.74
C THR A 30 -10.28 0.94 21.38
N ALA A 31 -11.50 0.44 21.16
CA ALA A 31 -11.94 -0.07 19.88
C ALA A 31 -11.89 1.04 18.82
N GLY A 32 -11.18 0.80 17.72
CA GLY A 32 -11.02 1.77 16.64
C GLY A 32 -12.32 2.01 15.86
N PRO A 33 -12.48 3.19 15.24
CA PRO A 33 -13.65 3.49 14.42
C PRO A 33 -13.74 2.56 13.22
N THR A 34 -14.99 2.20 12.90
CA THR A 34 -15.41 1.33 11.80
C THR A 34 -14.89 1.79 10.44
N GLN A 35 -14.64 0.80 9.60
CA GLN A 35 -13.99 0.82 8.30
C GLN A 35 -14.88 1.47 7.20
N ASP A 36 -15.25 2.75 7.35
CA ASP A 36 -15.89 3.57 6.32
C ASP A 36 -15.18 4.92 6.16
N SER A 37 -13.85 4.87 5.94
CA SER A 37 -13.01 6.06 5.77
C SER A 37 -12.69 6.38 4.30
N ARG A 38 -13.54 5.94 3.36
CA ARG A 38 -13.40 6.34 1.96
C ARG A 38 -14.05 7.71 1.78
N ARG A 39 -13.21 8.74 1.62
CA ARG A 39 -13.66 10.06 1.20
C ARG A 39 -14.40 9.94 -0.13
N VAL A 40 -15.62 10.48 -0.22
CA VAL A 40 -16.40 10.54 -1.47
C VAL A 40 -16.25 11.93 -2.07
N LEU A 41 -16.08 12.03 -3.38
CA LEU A 41 -15.99 13.31 -4.09
C LEU A 41 -17.25 13.52 -4.92
N ASP A 42 -17.80 14.74 -4.95
CA ASP A 42 -18.74 15.12 -6.02
C ASP A 42 -18.00 15.58 -7.29
N GLY A 43 -18.75 15.74 -8.39
CA GLY A 43 -18.22 16.28 -9.65
C GLY A 43 -17.70 17.72 -9.58
N LYS A 44 -17.79 18.40 -8.43
CA LYS A 44 -17.25 19.74 -8.17
C LYS A 44 -16.03 19.70 -7.23
N GLY A 45 -15.54 18.51 -6.87
CA GLY A 45 -14.37 18.33 -6.01
C GLY A 45 -14.66 18.45 -4.50
N ARG A 46 -15.92 18.49 -4.08
CA ARG A 46 -16.28 18.52 -2.65
C ARG A 46 -15.99 17.16 -2.03
N VAL A 47 -15.27 17.17 -0.91
CA VAL A 47 -14.93 15.98 -0.13
C VAL A 47 -16.00 15.71 0.92
N TYR A 48 -16.62 14.53 0.88
CA TYR A 48 -17.48 14.01 1.92
C TYR A 48 -16.74 13.01 2.78
N SER A 49 -17.03 13.01 4.07
CA SER A 49 -16.40 12.16 5.08
C SER A 49 -16.99 10.76 5.13
N SER A 50 -18.22 10.57 4.63
CA SER A 50 -18.87 9.26 4.53
C SER A 50 -19.97 9.22 3.45
N ARG A 51 -20.41 8.01 3.10
CA ARG A 51 -21.53 7.79 2.17
C ARG A 51 -22.87 8.31 2.71
N GLY A 52 -23.08 8.19 4.02
CA GLY A 52 -24.26 8.74 4.70
C GLY A 52 -24.33 10.27 4.61
N GLU A 53 -23.17 10.94 4.64
CA GLU A 53 -23.09 12.39 4.46
C GLU A 53 -23.47 12.80 3.04
N VAL A 54 -23.02 12.06 2.02
CA VAL A 54 -23.42 12.27 0.62
C VAL A 54 -24.94 12.18 0.48
N LEU A 55 -25.55 11.10 0.98
CA LEU A 55 -26.99 10.90 0.93
C LEU A 55 -27.75 12.03 1.64
N ARG A 56 -27.27 12.47 2.81
CA ARG A 56 -27.86 13.58 3.56
C ARG A 56 -27.86 14.88 2.75
N GLU A 57 -26.74 15.21 2.13
CA GLU A 57 -26.61 16.45 1.37
C GLU A 57 -27.48 16.42 0.10
N GLN A 58 -27.55 15.28 -0.60
CA GLN A 58 -28.40 15.15 -1.78
C GLN A 58 -29.90 15.16 -1.43
N LEU A 59 -30.31 14.60 -0.29
CA LEU A 59 -31.67 14.77 0.24
C LEU A 59 -31.99 16.24 0.51
N ARG A 60 -31.05 16.98 1.11
CA ARG A 60 -31.20 18.42 1.37
C ARG A 60 -31.34 19.22 0.07
N HIS A 61 -30.55 18.88 -0.96
CA HIS A 61 -30.59 19.57 -2.25
C HIS A 61 -31.85 19.25 -3.07
N SER A 62 -32.30 17.99 -3.05
CA SER A 62 -33.50 17.56 -3.79
C SER A 62 -34.81 18.02 -3.14
N GLY A 63 -34.79 18.31 -1.84
CA GLY A 63 -35.98 18.65 -1.05
C GLY A 63 -36.85 17.43 -0.69
N LEU A 64 -36.42 16.21 -1.04
CA LEU A 64 -37.13 15.00 -0.64
C LEU A 64 -36.91 14.68 0.83
N THR A 65 -37.98 14.26 1.49
CA THR A 65 -37.91 13.69 2.85
C THR A 65 -37.46 12.23 2.80
N GLN A 66 -36.95 11.72 3.93
CA GLN A 66 -36.60 10.29 4.03
C GLN A 66 -37.81 9.37 3.85
N GLN A 67 -39.03 9.83 4.19
CA GLN A 67 -40.26 9.09 3.95
C GLN A 67 -40.59 9.01 2.46
N GLN A 68 -40.45 10.11 1.72
CA GLN A 68 -40.62 10.10 0.26
C GLN A 68 -39.59 9.21 -0.41
N LEU A 69 -38.32 9.28 0.03
CA LEU A 69 -37.28 8.39 -0.48
C LEU A 69 -37.55 6.92 -0.14
N SER A 70 -38.12 6.63 1.03
CA SER A 70 -38.56 5.28 1.40
C SER A 70 -39.60 4.74 0.43
N ASN A 71 -40.60 5.56 0.08
CA ASN A 71 -41.64 5.17 -0.88
C ASN A 71 -41.07 4.93 -2.29
N LEU A 72 -40.14 5.77 -2.75
CA LEU A 72 -39.53 5.66 -4.08
C LEU A 72 -38.58 4.47 -4.20
N THR A 73 -37.86 4.13 -3.13
CA THR A 73 -36.79 3.13 -3.17
C THR A 73 -37.20 1.80 -2.59
N GLY A 74 -38.29 1.72 -1.81
CA GLY A 74 -38.68 0.53 -1.05
C GLY A 74 -37.78 0.22 0.15
N VAL A 75 -36.81 1.08 0.46
CA VAL A 75 -35.98 0.96 1.68
C VAL A 75 -36.74 1.60 2.83
N SER A 76 -36.80 0.96 3.99
CA SER A 76 -37.55 1.53 5.12
C SER A 76 -36.94 2.86 5.59
N GLN A 77 -37.81 3.80 5.98
CA GLN A 77 -37.36 5.10 6.50
C GLN A 77 -36.40 4.96 7.69
N GLY A 78 -36.62 3.97 8.57
CA GLY A 78 -35.71 3.67 9.68
C GLY A 78 -34.29 3.29 9.22
N ARG A 79 -34.16 2.48 8.15
CA ARG A 79 -32.85 2.13 7.55
C ARG A 79 -32.20 3.33 6.87
N ILE A 80 -32.98 4.14 6.15
CA ILE A 80 -32.49 5.39 5.55
C ILE A 80 -31.94 6.32 6.65
N SER A 81 -32.66 6.46 7.76
CA SER A 81 -32.21 7.25 8.92
C SER A 81 -30.93 6.67 9.53
N ALA A 82 -30.81 5.35 9.64
CA ALA A 82 -29.59 4.70 10.13
C ALA A 82 -28.38 5.00 9.23
N TYR A 83 -28.54 4.95 7.90
CA TYR A 83 -27.51 5.31 6.94
C TYR A 83 -27.12 6.79 7.02
N VAL A 84 -28.11 7.69 6.97
CA VAL A 84 -27.89 9.14 7.05
C VAL A 84 -27.17 9.50 8.35
N ASN A 85 -27.43 8.80 9.44
CA ASN A 85 -26.78 9.05 10.73
C ASN A 85 -25.49 8.22 10.96
N GLY A 86 -25.04 7.45 9.97
CA GLY A 86 -23.81 6.65 10.07
C GLY A 86 -23.88 5.49 11.06
N ARG A 87 -25.09 5.05 11.46
CA ARG A 87 -25.29 3.93 12.40
C ARG A 87 -25.26 2.56 11.71
N GLU A 88 -25.51 2.54 10.41
CA GLU A 88 -25.42 1.33 9.57
C GLU A 88 -24.49 1.62 8.38
N ASN A 89 -23.70 0.62 7.96
CA ASN A 89 -22.80 0.76 6.83
C ASN A 89 -23.62 0.80 5.52
N LEU A 90 -23.36 1.81 4.69
CA LEU A 90 -24.04 2.01 3.41
C LEU A 90 -23.15 1.48 2.27
N THR A 91 -23.59 0.44 1.57
CA THR A 91 -22.85 -0.11 0.43
C THR A 91 -22.97 0.78 -0.81
N ASP A 92 -22.04 0.67 -1.76
CA ASP A 92 -22.09 1.46 -3.01
C ASP A 92 -23.36 1.17 -3.83
N VAL A 93 -23.80 -0.09 -3.87
CA VAL A 93 -25.06 -0.50 -4.54
C VAL A 93 -26.28 0.13 -3.88
N MET A 94 -26.33 0.15 -2.53
CA MET A 94 -27.44 0.75 -1.81
C MET A 94 -27.40 2.28 -1.89
N LEU A 95 -26.21 2.89 -1.87
CA LEU A 95 -26.03 4.32 -2.10
C LEU A 95 -26.57 4.72 -3.48
N ASP A 96 -26.20 3.99 -4.53
CA ASP A 96 -26.69 4.25 -5.88
C ASP A 96 -28.22 4.13 -5.98
N ARG A 97 -28.81 3.09 -5.38
CA ARG A 97 -30.28 2.94 -5.28
C ARG A 97 -30.95 4.13 -4.59
N LEU A 98 -30.35 4.66 -3.52
CA LEU A 98 -30.91 5.79 -2.76
C LEU A 98 -30.68 7.14 -3.43
N LEU A 99 -29.65 7.27 -4.27
CA LEU A 99 -29.35 8.50 -5.02
C LEU A 99 -30.07 8.57 -6.37
N SER A 100 -30.39 7.42 -6.98
CA SER A 100 -31.03 7.35 -8.29
C SER A 100 -32.33 8.16 -8.40
N PRO A 101 -33.29 8.10 -7.45
CA PRO A 101 -34.49 8.94 -7.49
C PRO A 101 -34.22 10.43 -7.29
N LEU A 102 -33.03 10.80 -6.81
CA LEU A 102 -32.60 12.19 -6.64
C LEU A 102 -31.97 12.75 -7.92
N GLY A 103 -31.90 11.97 -9.00
CA GLY A 103 -31.21 12.35 -10.24
C GLY A 103 -29.69 12.35 -10.11
N VAL A 104 -29.14 11.63 -9.12
CA VAL A 104 -27.71 11.56 -8.84
C VAL A 104 -27.22 10.14 -9.07
N ALA A 105 -26.17 9.97 -9.87
CA ALA A 105 -25.54 8.68 -10.14
C ALA A 105 -24.19 8.57 -9.43
N VAL A 106 -23.85 7.39 -8.92
CA VAL A 106 -22.52 7.12 -8.33
C VAL A 106 -21.55 6.75 -9.45
N GLN A 107 -20.50 7.55 -9.64
CA GLN A 107 -19.43 7.26 -10.59
C GLN A 107 -18.15 6.81 -9.87
N HIS A 108 -17.52 5.75 -10.38
CA HIS A 108 -16.21 5.30 -9.91
C HIS A 108 -15.13 5.92 -10.77
N SER A 109 -14.33 6.83 -10.20
CA SER A 109 -13.18 7.44 -10.87
C SER A 109 -11.88 6.73 -10.53
N TRP A 110 -10.98 6.57 -11.51
CA TRP A 110 -9.60 6.17 -11.25
C TRP A 110 -8.84 7.29 -10.56
N MET A 111 -8.18 6.99 -9.44
CA MET A 111 -7.28 7.93 -8.77
C MET A 111 -5.85 7.42 -8.86
N VAL A 112 -4.98 8.20 -9.52
CA VAL A 112 -3.55 7.92 -9.61
C VAL A 112 -2.86 8.83 -8.60
N THR A 113 -2.42 8.26 -7.47
CA THR A 113 -1.66 8.99 -6.45
C THR A 113 -0.22 8.49 -6.39
N PRO A 114 0.77 9.40 -6.29
CA PRO A 114 2.14 8.97 -6.07
C PRO A 114 2.25 8.32 -4.68
N VAL A 115 2.88 7.15 -4.63
CA VAL A 115 3.15 6.47 -3.36
C VAL A 115 4.12 7.32 -2.54
N GLN A 116 3.70 7.66 -1.33
CA GLN A 116 4.52 8.43 -0.40
C GLN A 116 5.53 7.49 0.27
N HIS A 117 6.79 7.62 -0.14
CA HIS A 117 7.91 6.90 0.43
C HIS A 117 8.71 7.78 1.36
N THR A 118 9.17 7.24 2.48
CA THR A 118 10.29 7.81 3.25
C THR A 118 11.56 7.85 2.37
N ARG A 119 12.55 8.66 2.75
CA ARG A 119 13.85 8.72 2.05
C ARG A 119 14.48 7.33 1.86
N ALA A 120 14.43 6.51 2.91
CA ALA A 120 15.02 5.18 2.87
C ALA A 120 14.24 4.21 1.96
N GLU A 121 12.92 4.29 1.95
CA GLU A 121 12.09 3.50 1.04
C GLU A 121 12.29 3.93 -0.42
N ARG A 122 12.44 5.25 -0.69
CA ARG A 122 12.80 5.76 -2.02
C ARG A 122 14.13 5.21 -2.48
N LEU A 123 15.17 5.29 -1.65
CA LEU A 123 16.48 4.73 -1.95
C LEU A 123 16.42 3.23 -2.25
N SER A 124 15.73 2.47 -1.39
CA SER A 124 15.50 1.04 -1.61
C SER A 124 14.82 0.79 -2.96
N TRP A 125 13.73 1.52 -3.26
CA TRP A 125 13.02 1.40 -4.53
C TRP A 125 13.91 1.74 -5.73
N ARG A 126 14.73 2.80 -5.66
CA ARG A 126 15.63 3.19 -6.75
C ARG A 126 16.73 2.16 -7.01
N PHE A 127 17.32 1.56 -5.97
CA PHE A 127 18.28 0.47 -6.14
C PHE A 127 17.65 -0.73 -6.86
N HIS A 128 16.42 -1.09 -6.48
CA HIS A 128 15.72 -2.22 -7.07
C HIS A 128 15.16 -1.92 -8.47
N LEU A 129 14.78 -0.66 -8.74
CA LEU A 129 14.44 -0.19 -10.08
C LEU A 129 15.65 -0.35 -11.02
N ARG A 130 16.85 0.06 -10.57
CA ARG A 130 18.07 -0.12 -11.36
C ARG A 130 18.44 -1.59 -11.57
N LEU A 131 18.27 -2.44 -10.56
CA LEU A 131 18.41 -3.90 -10.72
C LEU A 131 17.42 -4.45 -11.77
N SER A 132 16.18 -3.96 -11.77
CA SER A 132 15.17 -4.33 -12.78
C SER A 132 15.58 -3.91 -14.19
N GLU A 133 16.14 -2.71 -14.37
CA GLU A 133 16.67 -2.27 -15.67
C GLU A 133 17.76 -3.20 -16.20
N LEU A 134 18.67 -3.64 -15.31
CA LEU A 134 19.76 -4.55 -15.64
C LEU A 134 19.31 -6.01 -15.82
N LEU A 135 18.07 -6.35 -15.49
CA LEU A 135 17.57 -7.72 -15.46
C LEU A 135 17.21 -8.25 -16.87
N THR A 136 18.15 -8.89 -17.55
CA THR A 136 17.91 -9.64 -18.78
C THR A 136 17.89 -11.14 -18.47
N ILE A 137 17.51 -11.96 -19.45
CA ILE A 137 17.64 -13.43 -19.32
C ILE A 137 19.09 -13.82 -19.00
N ASP A 138 20.05 -13.15 -19.62
CA ASP A 138 21.47 -13.44 -19.43
C ASP A 138 21.98 -13.00 -18.05
N THR A 139 21.63 -11.79 -17.59
CA THR A 139 22.04 -11.34 -16.25
C THR A 139 21.34 -12.14 -15.16
N PHE A 140 20.07 -12.50 -15.35
CA PHE A 140 19.33 -13.36 -14.44
C PHE A 140 20.03 -14.71 -14.24
N ARG A 141 20.39 -15.41 -15.33
CA ARG A 141 21.15 -16.67 -15.27
C ARG A 141 22.52 -16.49 -14.61
N LYS A 142 23.23 -15.40 -14.91
CA LYS A 142 24.52 -15.08 -14.28
C LYS A 142 24.39 -14.83 -12.77
N TRP A 143 23.26 -14.29 -12.32
CA TRP A 143 23.02 -13.94 -10.92
C TRP A 143 22.41 -15.07 -10.10
N GLU A 144 21.85 -16.09 -10.72
CA GLU A 144 21.05 -17.16 -10.11
C GLU A 144 21.71 -17.76 -8.86
N GLN A 145 22.96 -18.25 -8.98
CA GLN A 145 23.68 -18.85 -7.86
C GLN A 145 23.85 -17.88 -6.69
N LYS A 146 24.11 -16.60 -6.98
CA LYS A 146 24.27 -15.57 -5.95
C LYS A 146 22.93 -15.24 -5.29
N MET A 147 21.84 -15.19 -6.07
CA MET A 147 20.49 -14.97 -5.56
C MET A 147 20.08 -16.10 -4.61
N LEU A 148 20.26 -17.36 -5.00
CA LEU A 148 19.97 -18.52 -4.16
C LEU A 148 20.82 -18.54 -2.87
N SER A 149 22.12 -18.24 -2.96
CA SER A 149 22.96 -18.08 -1.76
C SER A 149 22.47 -16.97 -0.83
N ASN A 150 21.94 -15.88 -1.39
CA ASN A 150 21.36 -14.80 -0.61
C ASN A 150 20.00 -15.20 0.00
N ILE A 151 19.17 -16.00 -0.68
CA ILE A 151 17.96 -16.60 -0.12
C ILE A 151 18.28 -17.38 1.15
N ASP A 152 19.30 -18.25 1.13
CA ASP A 152 19.71 -19.02 2.31
C ASP A 152 20.13 -18.14 3.49
N LYS A 153 20.79 -17.01 3.19
CA LYS A 153 21.15 -16.02 4.22
C LYS A 153 19.93 -15.32 4.77
N GLN A 154 19.00 -14.90 3.91
CA GLN A 154 17.76 -14.26 4.32
C GLN A 154 16.94 -15.21 5.19
N ARG A 155 16.83 -16.49 4.81
CA ARG A 155 16.11 -17.52 5.54
C ARG A 155 16.67 -17.71 6.95
N ARG A 156 18.00 -17.74 7.10
CA ARG A 156 18.67 -17.86 8.41
C ARG A 156 18.47 -16.63 9.30
N ASN A 157 18.47 -15.44 8.70
CA ASN A 157 18.42 -14.17 9.43
C ASN A 157 17.00 -13.69 9.75
N ASN A 158 15.97 -14.18 9.06
CA ASN A 158 14.60 -13.69 9.18
C ASN A 158 13.62 -14.82 9.54
N ARG A 159 13.50 -15.17 10.82
CA ARG A 159 12.65 -16.31 11.25
C ARG A 159 11.15 -16.01 11.38
N GLY A 160 10.72 -14.78 11.14
CA GLY A 160 9.30 -14.42 11.21
C GLY A 160 8.48 -15.11 10.10
N PRO A 161 7.28 -15.66 10.39
CA PRO A 161 6.49 -16.39 9.41
C PRO A 161 6.18 -15.61 8.14
N GLU A 162 5.92 -14.30 8.25
CA GLU A 162 5.67 -13.48 7.07
C GLU A 162 6.92 -13.29 6.20
N ASN A 163 8.09 -13.13 6.82
CA ASN A 163 9.34 -12.99 6.07
C ASN A 163 9.74 -14.30 5.41
N GLN A 164 9.50 -15.44 6.07
CA GLN A 164 9.67 -16.76 5.45
C GLN A 164 8.80 -16.88 4.20
N ARG A 165 7.51 -16.54 4.25
CA ARG A 165 6.64 -16.56 3.06
C ARG A 165 7.15 -15.70 1.91
N ARG A 166 7.71 -14.52 2.21
CA ARG A 166 8.29 -13.62 1.18
C ARG A 166 9.59 -14.17 0.61
N ILE A 167 10.39 -14.84 1.44
CA ILE A 167 11.62 -15.52 1.01
C ILE A 167 11.26 -16.72 0.12
N ASP A 168 10.28 -17.53 0.51
CA ASP A 168 9.76 -18.64 -0.28
C ASP A 168 9.25 -18.12 -1.64
N GLN A 169 8.55 -16.98 -1.65
CA GLN A 169 8.09 -16.35 -2.88
C GLN A 169 9.25 -15.91 -3.78
N TRP A 170 10.31 -15.31 -3.23
CA TRP A 170 11.50 -14.96 -4.02
C TRP A 170 12.20 -16.20 -4.58
N GLU A 171 12.35 -17.24 -3.76
CA GLU A 171 12.98 -18.50 -4.16
C GLU A 171 12.22 -19.16 -5.32
N GLN A 172 10.89 -19.25 -5.22
CA GLN A 172 10.04 -19.80 -6.28
C GLN A 172 10.21 -19.02 -7.59
N LEU A 173 10.18 -17.69 -7.55
CA LEU A 173 10.37 -16.84 -8.73
C LEU A 173 11.73 -17.06 -9.40
N ILE A 174 12.78 -17.29 -8.60
CA ILE A 174 14.13 -17.56 -9.11
C ILE A 174 14.18 -18.94 -9.76
N GLN A 175 13.66 -19.96 -9.08
CA GLN A 175 13.66 -21.36 -9.54
C GLN A 175 12.82 -21.55 -10.80
N ASP A 176 11.69 -20.86 -10.92
CA ASP A 176 10.84 -20.89 -12.09
C ASP A 176 11.40 -20.10 -13.27
N GLY A 177 12.46 -19.31 -13.05
CA GLY A 177 12.96 -18.36 -14.05
C GLY A 177 11.94 -17.29 -14.41
N ASP A 178 11.03 -16.92 -13.48
CA ASP A 178 9.99 -15.93 -13.72
C ASP A 178 10.54 -14.51 -13.62
N LEU A 179 11.15 -14.07 -14.72
CA LEU A 179 11.70 -12.72 -14.83
C LEU A 179 10.63 -11.63 -14.63
N GLN A 180 9.39 -11.86 -15.07
CA GLN A 180 8.33 -10.85 -14.95
C GLN A 180 7.87 -10.71 -13.51
N GLY A 181 7.68 -11.84 -12.81
CA GLY A 181 7.38 -11.84 -11.38
C GLY A 181 8.50 -11.22 -10.55
N VAL A 182 9.76 -11.47 -10.90
CA VAL A 182 10.90 -10.77 -10.28
C VAL A 182 10.83 -9.26 -10.53
N ARG A 183 10.69 -8.82 -11.79
CA ARG A 183 10.60 -7.38 -12.14
C ARG A 183 9.50 -6.69 -11.35
N ARG A 184 8.33 -7.32 -11.29
CA ARG A 184 7.18 -6.80 -10.55
C ARG A 184 7.55 -6.48 -9.11
N TRP A 185 8.15 -7.40 -8.37
CA TRP A 185 8.49 -7.18 -6.96
C TRP A 185 9.65 -6.21 -6.75
N LEU A 186 10.58 -6.12 -7.69
CA LEU A 186 11.61 -5.08 -7.67
C LEU A 186 11.00 -3.68 -7.76
N THR A 187 9.97 -3.49 -8.59
CA THR A 187 9.42 -2.16 -8.91
C THR A 187 8.12 -1.81 -8.20
N GLU A 188 7.45 -2.76 -7.55
CA GLU A 188 6.16 -2.56 -6.87
C GLU A 188 6.27 -1.43 -5.83
N PRO A 189 5.57 -0.29 -6.01
CA PRO A 189 5.73 0.85 -5.12
C PRO A 189 4.92 0.67 -3.82
N GLY A 190 3.92 -0.22 -3.80
CA GLY A 190 3.04 -0.39 -2.65
C GLY A 190 3.72 -0.99 -1.40
N PRO A 191 2.98 -1.07 -0.28
CA PRO A 191 3.48 -1.62 0.99
C PRO A 191 4.01 -3.06 0.88
N GLU A 192 3.42 -3.91 0.03
CA GLU A 192 3.95 -5.26 -0.18
C GLU A 192 5.26 -5.24 -0.94
N GLY A 193 5.42 -4.36 -1.93
CA GLY A 193 6.70 -4.20 -2.63
C GLY A 193 7.82 -3.76 -1.69
N ILE A 194 7.51 -2.84 -0.75
CA ILE A 194 8.45 -2.45 0.32
C ILE A 194 8.87 -3.68 1.13
N ARG A 195 7.91 -4.47 1.63
CA ARG A 195 8.18 -5.66 2.45
C ARG A 195 8.94 -6.74 1.69
N MET A 196 8.66 -6.93 0.39
CA MET A 196 9.40 -7.86 -0.45
C MET A 196 10.86 -7.43 -0.61
N ARG A 197 11.13 -6.13 -0.76
CA ARG A 197 12.51 -5.61 -0.84
C ARG A 197 13.29 -5.73 0.46
N GLU A 198 12.64 -5.80 1.63
CA GLU A 198 13.34 -6.00 2.92
C GLU A 198 14.09 -7.33 2.98
N VAL A 199 13.57 -8.37 2.32
CA VAL A 199 14.16 -9.72 2.26
C VAL A 199 14.70 -10.07 0.86
N SER A 200 15.00 -9.05 0.06
CA SER A 200 15.43 -9.23 -1.33
C SER A 200 16.74 -10.05 -1.45
N PRO A 201 16.82 -10.98 -2.42
CA PRO A 201 18.01 -11.78 -2.69
C PRO A 201 19.06 -11.07 -3.54
N PHE A 202 18.86 -9.79 -3.91
CA PHE A 202 19.71 -9.09 -4.87
C PHE A 202 20.92 -8.38 -4.24
N ILE A 203 21.20 -8.64 -2.97
CA ILE A 203 22.31 -8.00 -2.27
C ILE A 203 23.66 -8.31 -2.94
N GLY A 204 24.38 -7.25 -3.28
CA GLY A 204 25.67 -7.31 -3.96
C GLY A 204 25.61 -7.57 -5.47
N LEU A 205 24.42 -7.54 -6.09
CA LEU A 205 24.27 -7.68 -7.55
C LEU A 205 24.28 -6.34 -8.30
N LEU A 206 23.97 -5.24 -7.61
CA LEU A 206 24.00 -3.92 -8.21
C LEU A 206 25.46 -3.46 -8.38
N PRO A 207 25.90 -3.03 -9.59
CA PRO A 207 27.23 -2.47 -9.79
C PRO A 207 27.51 -1.28 -8.87
N GLN A 208 28.75 -1.17 -8.40
CA GLN A 208 29.14 -0.14 -7.43
C GLN A 208 28.99 1.29 -7.99
N GLU A 209 29.24 1.48 -9.28
CA GLU A 209 29.05 2.76 -9.99
C GLU A 209 27.58 3.20 -10.01
N ASP A 210 26.67 2.27 -10.31
CA ASP A 210 25.23 2.52 -10.29
C ASP A 210 24.74 2.85 -8.88
N ARG A 211 25.27 2.15 -7.88
CA ARG A 211 24.98 2.44 -6.47
C ARG A 211 25.43 3.85 -6.08
N ALA A 212 26.65 4.24 -6.44
CA ALA A 212 27.20 5.56 -6.14
C ALA A 212 26.39 6.68 -6.81
N ARG A 213 25.97 6.47 -8.07
CA ARG A 213 25.10 7.40 -8.80
C ARG A 213 23.78 7.62 -8.07
N ILE A 214 23.08 6.55 -7.68
CA ILE A 214 21.79 6.65 -6.98
C ILE A 214 21.93 7.39 -5.64
N LEU A 215 22.98 7.11 -4.87
CA LEU A 215 23.24 7.78 -3.59
C LEU A 215 23.52 9.28 -3.75
N THR A 216 24.16 9.67 -4.86
CA THR A 216 24.50 11.06 -5.16
C THR A 216 23.26 11.84 -5.61
N GLU A 217 22.42 11.25 -6.44
CA GLU A 217 21.19 11.86 -6.96
C GLU A 217 20.11 12.05 -5.87
N GLU A 218 20.08 11.21 -4.83
CA GLU A 218 19.17 11.35 -3.69
C GLU A 218 19.66 12.35 -2.61
N ARG A 219 20.76 13.06 -2.83
CA ARG A 219 21.31 13.99 -1.83
C ARG A 219 20.47 15.28 -1.65
N TRP A 220 19.39 15.44 -2.40
CA TRP A 220 18.48 16.59 -2.35
C TRP A 220 17.03 16.14 -2.19
#